data_AF-A0AAD8TPS2-F1
#
_entry.id   AF-A0AAD8TPS2-F1
#
_cell.length_a   1.000
_cell.length_b   1.000
_cell.length_c   1.000
_cell.angle_alpha   90.00
_cell.angle_beta   90.00
_cell.angle_gamma   90.00
#
_symmetry.space_group_name_H-M   'P 1'
#
loop_
_entity.id
_entity.type
_entity.pdbx_description
1 polymer ?
#
loop_
_entity_poly.entity_id
_entity_poly.type
_entity_poly.pdbx_seq_one_letter_code
_entity_poly.pdbx_strand_id
1 'polypeptide(L)'
;MEAVAEIPEEPKPPRMNRRQWKAARGNREDKWTRKDRLLREATAEKRREQEAAEAAADAAAEAANKEDPEGAKAARYRECWIQIFSRSHGSYEDTTSIPPMRYTDDQPPPSAGIGYADSVVIFSVKVTQLKDSLEWPLDVYGIVAARDSLDRNRNLIFNRTRDNCQKLTPEEASLSLTGPTRSIVIIDPVNYEVELKVKGDTPSEDKLLSLLLIEDKYYPPGERCQGVHHHTYSSKLSTVEVTIGHLAQTVEATITVQVVEGSWPTHHHGRFVVRMARLNDLEMVLLDSRNGGTVPVMGDGTIELSRCVVPVEADGELKLWVDAWQGHDRGNVVGKDQVTFAPGGAGRSEDTCDVGFCKMRVTVAWSLLVNW
;
A
#
# COMPACT_ATOMS: atom_id res chain seq x y z
N MET A 1 2.27 11.68 94.23
CA MET A 1 3.46 12.23 93.57
C MET A 1 3.35 11.85 92.11
N GLU A 2 3.06 12.81 91.23
CA GLU A 2 3.48 12.72 89.84
C GLU A 2 3.71 14.15 89.37
N ALA A 3 4.91 14.38 88.86
CA ALA A 3 5.50 15.68 88.61
C ALA A 3 5.02 16.23 87.27
N VAL A 4 4.55 17.48 87.27
CA VAL A 4 4.29 18.25 86.05
C VAL A 4 5.65 18.73 85.53
N ALA A 5 6.06 18.21 84.37
CA ALA A 5 7.24 18.70 83.66
C ALA A 5 6.91 20.04 82.97
N GLU A 6 7.64 21.10 83.31
CA GLU A 6 7.58 22.39 82.64
C GLU A 6 8.13 22.31 81.21
N ILE A 7 7.38 22.86 80.27
CA ILE A 7 7.78 23.04 78.86
C ILE A 7 8.73 24.24 78.79
N PRO A 8 9.92 24.17 78.14
CA PRO A 8 10.79 25.33 78.02
C PRO A 8 10.17 26.37 77.08
N GLU A 9 10.08 27.63 77.54
CA GLU A 9 9.74 28.77 76.68
C GLU A 9 10.79 28.95 75.58
N GLU A 10 10.35 28.93 74.32
CA GLU A 10 11.20 29.36 73.20
C GLU A 10 11.60 30.84 73.35
N PRO A 11 12.86 31.21 73.06
CA PRO A 11 13.31 32.59 73.19
C PRO A 11 12.55 33.51 72.23
N LYS A 12 11.92 34.55 72.78
CA LYS A 12 11.22 35.58 71.98
C LYS A 12 12.19 36.23 71.00
N PRO A 13 11.83 36.33 69.70
CA PRO A 13 12.70 36.95 68.71
C PRO A 13 12.96 38.43 69.06
N PRO A 14 14.17 38.95 68.78
CA PRO A 14 14.54 40.30 69.18
C PRO A 14 13.62 41.35 68.55
N ARG A 15 13.20 42.34 69.36
CA ARG A 15 12.35 43.47 68.90
C ARG A 15 13.13 44.36 67.94
N MET A 16 12.84 44.23 66.64
CA MET A 16 13.41 45.10 65.60
C MET A 16 12.85 46.53 65.68
N ASN A 17 13.73 47.53 65.53
CA ASN A 17 13.35 48.94 65.45
C ASN A 17 12.85 49.33 64.04
N ARG A 18 12.23 50.50 63.89
CA ARG A 18 11.59 50.95 62.63
C ARG A 18 12.55 51.01 61.44
N ARG A 19 13.85 51.27 61.67
CA ARG A 19 14.88 51.25 60.61
C ARG A 19 15.22 49.83 60.17
N GLN A 20 15.33 48.90 61.13
CA GLN A 20 15.56 47.47 60.85
C GLN A 20 14.37 46.84 60.09
N TRP A 21 13.13 47.20 60.41
CA TRP A 21 11.95 46.74 59.67
C TRP A 21 11.94 47.23 58.21
N LYS A 22 12.27 48.50 57.96
CA LYS A 22 12.38 49.03 56.59
C LYS A 22 13.50 48.36 55.81
N ALA A 23 14.66 48.14 56.43
CA ALA A 23 15.79 47.46 55.80
C ALA A 23 15.47 45.98 55.49
N ALA A 24 14.83 45.26 56.42
CA ALA A 24 14.42 43.86 56.22
C ALA A 24 13.36 43.73 55.12
N ARG A 25 12.44 44.70 55.02
CA ARG A 25 11.41 44.73 53.97
C ARG A 25 12.00 45.08 52.59
N GLY A 26 12.89 46.07 52.51
CA GLY A 26 13.62 46.39 51.28
C GLY A 26 14.47 45.21 50.79
N ASN A 27 15.20 44.54 51.68
CA ASN A 27 15.98 43.34 51.35
C ASN A 27 15.09 42.15 50.91
N ARG A 28 13.84 42.06 51.39
CA ARG A 28 12.84 41.09 50.90
C ARG A 28 12.31 41.45 49.51
N GLU A 29 11.94 42.71 49.28
CA GLU A 29 11.48 43.22 47.97
C GLU A 29 12.60 43.08 46.91
N ASP A 30 13.86 43.36 47.26
CA ASP A 30 15.05 43.17 46.39
C ASP A 30 15.33 41.68 46.09
N LYS A 31 15.17 40.80 47.07
CA LYS A 31 15.29 39.34 46.86
C LYS A 31 14.18 38.81 45.96
N TRP A 32 12.95 39.31 46.13
CA TRP A 32 11.79 38.86 45.35
C TRP A 32 11.89 39.34 43.90
N THR A 33 12.26 40.60 43.67
CA THR A 33 12.53 41.15 42.33
C THR A 33 13.70 40.47 41.64
N ARG A 34 14.79 40.14 42.35
CA ARG A 34 15.90 39.34 41.81
C ARG A 34 15.45 37.93 41.42
N LYS A 35 14.65 37.27 42.25
CA LYS A 35 14.11 35.93 41.97
C LYS A 35 13.17 35.93 40.76
N ASP A 36 12.28 36.93 40.67
CA ASP A 36 11.37 37.10 39.54
C ASP A 36 12.11 37.38 38.23
N ARG A 37 13.17 38.22 38.27
CA ARG A 37 14.04 38.46 37.11
C ARG A 37 14.71 37.17 36.64
N LEU A 38 15.31 36.41 37.55
CA LEU A 38 15.96 35.13 37.22
C LEU A 38 14.96 34.12 36.64
N LEU A 39 13.73 34.07 37.15
CA LEU A 39 12.69 33.18 36.64
C LEU A 39 12.28 33.56 35.21
N ARG A 40 12.16 34.86 34.91
CA ARG A 40 11.85 35.35 33.56
C ARG A 40 12.99 35.10 32.59
N GLU A 41 14.24 35.29 33.01
CA GLU A 41 15.43 34.98 32.23
C GLU A 41 15.48 33.49 31.89
N ALA A 42 15.30 32.60 32.87
CA ALA A 42 15.27 31.16 32.65
C ALA A 42 14.08 30.71 31.76
N THR A 43 12.92 31.37 31.87
CA THR A 43 11.76 31.07 31.01
C THR A 43 12.01 31.53 29.57
N ALA A 44 12.63 32.69 29.38
CA ALA A 44 13.00 33.20 28.07
C ALA A 44 14.10 32.34 27.42
N GLU A 45 15.06 31.86 28.20
CA GLU A 45 16.08 30.92 27.76
C GLU A 45 15.46 29.60 27.29
N LYS A 46 14.60 28.97 28.11
CA LYS A 46 13.84 27.78 27.70
C LYS A 46 13.01 28.00 26.44
N ARG A 47 12.39 29.16 26.29
CA ARG A 47 11.61 29.49 25.08
C ARG A 47 12.52 29.59 23.86
N ARG A 48 13.70 30.22 23.98
CA ARG A 48 14.69 30.28 22.90
C ARG A 48 15.24 28.90 22.55
N GLU A 49 15.49 28.04 23.54
CA GLU A 49 15.91 26.66 23.31
C GLU A 49 14.82 25.88 22.55
N GLN A 50 13.56 26.06 22.92
CA GLN A 50 12.43 25.43 22.23
C GLN A 50 12.25 25.95 20.80
N GLU A 51 12.27 27.28 20.60
CA GLU A 51 12.22 27.93 19.28
C GLU A 51 13.40 27.48 18.39
N ALA A 52 14.61 27.36 18.95
CA ALA A 52 15.78 26.86 18.23
C ALA A 52 15.69 25.37 17.89
N ALA A 53 15.14 24.55 18.79
CA ALA A 53 14.91 23.13 18.53
C ALA A 53 13.83 22.92 17.44
N GLU A 54 12.76 23.72 17.46
CA GLU A 54 11.72 23.72 16.43
C GLU A 54 12.28 24.14 15.07
N ALA A 55 13.02 25.26 15.02
CA ALA A 55 13.68 25.70 13.78
C ALA A 55 14.71 24.69 13.24
N ALA A 56 15.44 24.01 14.12
CA ALA A 56 16.37 22.94 13.74
C ALA A 56 15.62 21.70 13.20
N ALA A 57 14.48 21.35 13.79
CA ALA A 57 13.63 20.27 13.31
C ALA A 57 13.03 20.60 11.93
N ASP A 58 12.56 21.83 11.73
CA ASP A 58 12.05 22.32 10.44
C ASP A 58 13.14 22.29 9.36
N ALA A 59 14.35 22.76 9.69
CA ALA A 59 15.48 22.73 8.76
C ALA A 59 15.90 21.28 8.41
N ALA A 60 15.88 20.37 9.38
CA ALA A 60 16.15 18.95 9.16
C ALA A 60 15.07 18.28 8.29
N ALA A 61 13.79 18.61 8.52
CA ALA A 61 12.68 18.13 7.72
C ALA A 61 12.76 18.65 6.27
N GLU A 62 13.13 19.92 6.08
CA GLU A 62 13.34 20.50 4.75
C GLU A 62 14.53 19.83 4.02
N ALA A 63 15.62 19.56 4.72
CA ALA A 63 16.77 18.85 4.17
C ALA A 63 16.41 17.40 3.77
N ALA A 64 15.70 16.67 4.64
CA ALA A 64 15.24 15.31 4.36
C ALA A 64 14.26 15.26 3.18
N ASN A 65 13.37 16.26 3.06
CA ASN A 65 12.47 16.41 1.92
C ASN A 65 13.24 16.65 0.61
N LYS A 66 14.34 17.40 0.63
CA LYS A 66 15.20 17.59 -0.54
C LYS A 66 15.95 16.31 -0.93
N GLU A 67 16.33 15.48 0.04
CA GLU A 67 17.04 14.22 -0.20
C GLU A 67 16.13 13.12 -0.78
N ASP A 68 14.88 13.05 -0.32
CA ASP A 68 13.88 12.08 -0.77
C ASP A 68 12.49 12.72 -0.88
N PRO A 69 12.25 13.49 -1.96
CA PRO A 69 11.00 14.23 -2.15
C PRO A 69 9.79 13.30 -2.23
N GLU A 70 9.95 12.10 -2.79
CA GLU A 70 8.87 11.12 -2.92
C GLU A 70 8.47 10.53 -1.56
N GLY A 71 9.45 10.22 -0.70
CA GLY A 71 9.18 9.77 0.67
C GLY A 71 8.50 10.84 1.52
N ALA A 72 8.90 12.11 1.36
CA ALA A 72 8.24 13.23 2.02
C ALA A 72 6.81 13.47 1.50
N LYS A 73 6.60 13.32 0.19
CA LYS A 73 5.26 13.37 -0.43
C LYS A 73 4.34 12.29 0.15
N ALA A 74 4.82 11.05 0.26
CA ALA A 74 4.08 9.93 0.84
C ALA A 74 3.72 10.18 2.32
N ALA A 75 4.66 10.71 3.12
CA ALA A 75 4.41 11.07 4.51
C ALA A 75 3.31 12.15 4.64
N ARG A 76 3.40 13.22 3.84
CA ARG A 76 2.40 14.29 3.81
C ARG A 76 1.01 13.79 3.40
N TYR A 77 0.95 12.89 2.42
CA TYR A 77 -0.32 12.29 2.01
C TYR A 77 -0.95 11.48 3.13
N ARG A 78 -0.18 10.68 3.86
CA ARG A 78 -0.68 9.93 5.02
C ARG A 78 -1.27 10.87 6.08
N GLU A 79 -0.57 11.94 6.43
CA GLU A 79 -1.07 12.94 7.37
C GLU A 79 -2.38 13.60 6.88
N CYS A 80 -2.40 14.02 5.63
CA CYS A 80 -3.58 14.62 4.99
C CYS A 80 -4.77 13.63 4.99
N TRP A 81 -4.54 12.38 4.62
CA TRP A 81 -5.56 11.33 4.62
C TRP A 81 -6.12 11.14 6.03
N ILE A 82 -5.26 11.03 7.05
CA ILE A 82 -5.69 10.86 8.45
C ILE A 82 -6.53 12.05 8.89
N GLN A 83 -6.13 13.28 8.57
CA GLN A 83 -6.89 14.47 8.93
C GLN A 83 -8.28 14.53 8.28
N ILE A 84 -8.38 14.14 7.01
CA ILE A 84 -9.62 14.27 6.22
C ILE A 84 -10.56 13.08 6.44
N PHE A 85 -10.04 11.85 6.43
CA PHE A 85 -10.87 10.64 6.28
C PHE A 85 -10.97 9.76 7.51
N SER A 86 -10.08 9.88 8.51
CA SER A 86 -10.05 8.95 9.66
C SER A 86 -11.35 8.90 10.46
N ARG A 87 -12.12 10.00 10.47
CA ARG A 87 -13.41 10.07 11.17
C ARG A 87 -14.52 9.26 10.50
N SER A 88 -14.42 8.98 9.21
CA SER A 88 -15.48 8.36 8.42
C SER A 88 -15.08 7.05 7.73
N HIS A 89 -13.79 6.83 7.48
CA HIS A 89 -13.29 5.68 6.71
C HIS A 89 -12.36 4.75 7.51
N GLY A 90 -12.15 5.01 8.80
CA GLY A 90 -11.34 4.14 9.68
C GLY A 90 -9.86 4.51 9.74
N SER A 91 -8.99 3.52 9.97
CA SER A 91 -7.54 3.75 10.02
C SER A 91 -6.96 3.91 8.62
N TYR A 92 -5.84 4.64 8.53
CA TYR A 92 -5.11 4.74 7.26
C TYR A 92 -4.70 3.36 6.73
N GLU A 93 -4.36 2.45 7.62
CA GLU A 93 -3.86 1.13 7.29
C GLU A 93 -4.96 0.14 6.88
N ASP A 94 -6.24 0.52 7.02
CA ASP A 94 -7.36 -0.36 6.72
C ASP A 94 -7.39 -0.74 5.24
N THR A 95 -7.74 -2.00 5.00
CA THR A 95 -7.93 -2.56 3.66
C THR A 95 -9.38 -2.37 3.21
N THR A 96 -9.59 -2.39 1.90
CA THR A 96 -10.95 -2.32 1.34
C THR A 96 -11.84 -3.40 1.95
N SER A 97 -13.06 -3.02 2.33
CA SER A 97 -14.07 -3.96 2.82
C SER A 97 -15.03 -4.40 1.71
N ILE A 98 -14.85 -3.84 0.51
CA ILE A 98 -15.65 -4.14 -0.67
C ILE A 98 -15.15 -5.47 -1.26
N PRO A 99 -15.99 -6.52 -1.31
CA PRO A 99 -15.61 -7.77 -1.95
C PRO A 99 -15.66 -7.63 -3.49
N PRO A 100 -14.95 -8.51 -4.23
CA PRO A 100 -15.20 -8.68 -5.65
C PRO A 100 -16.58 -9.32 -5.89
N MET A 101 -17.02 -9.39 -7.16
CA MET A 101 -18.26 -10.04 -7.61
C MET A 101 -19.55 -9.46 -7.01
N ARG A 102 -19.51 -8.21 -6.52
CA ARG A 102 -20.61 -7.61 -5.75
C ARG A 102 -21.96 -7.62 -6.46
N TYR A 103 -21.98 -7.48 -7.78
CA TYR A 103 -23.19 -7.46 -8.60
C TYR A 103 -23.19 -8.59 -9.65
N THR A 104 -22.49 -9.69 -9.34
CA THR A 104 -22.50 -10.88 -10.21
C THR A 104 -23.83 -11.61 -10.15
N ASP A 105 -24.32 -11.89 -8.94
CA ASP A 105 -25.53 -12.68 -8.72
C ASP A 105 -26.76 -11.80 -8.45
N ASP A 106 -26.56 -10.70 -7.74
CA ASP A 106 -27.62 -9.77 -7.37
C ASP A 106 -27.63 -8.56 -8.30
N GLN A 107 -28.82 -8.21 -8.79
CA GLN A 107 -28.97 -6.99 -9.58
C GLN A 107 -28.69 -5.76 -8.72
N PRO A 108 -27.95 -4.77 -9.26
CA PRO A 108 -27.73 -3.54 -8.52
C PRO A 108 -29.04 -2.78 -8.30
N PRO A 109 -29.18 -2.03 -7.19
CA PRO A 109 -30.33 -1.18 -6.98
C PRO A 109 -30.46 -0.15 -8.12
N PRO A 110 -31.67 0.13 -8.65
CA PRO A 110 -31.86 1.02 -9.80
C PRO A 110 -31.27 2.43 -9.65
N SER A 111 -31.07 2.90 -8.42
CA SER A 111 -30.58 4.25 -8.09
C SER A 111 -29.15 4.26 -7.55
N ALA A 112 -28.39 3.17 -7.68
CA ALA A 112 -27.08 3.03 -7.02
C ALA A 112 -25.88 3.50 -7.86
N GLY A 113 -26.10 4.02 -9.08
CA GLY A 113 -25.05 4.44 -10.03
C GLY A 113 -24.02 3.36 -10.20
N ILE A 114 -24.58 2.22 -10.61
CA ILE A 114 -23.85 1.02 -10.93
C ILE A 114 -23.96 0.87 -12.44
N GLY A 115 -22.83 0.65 -13.08
CA GLY A 115 -22.75 0.54 -14.53
C GLY A 115 -21.32 0.27 -14.96
N TYR A 116 -21.03 0.64 -16.20
CA TYR A 116 -19.67 0.63 -16.70
C TYR A 116 -18.91 1.81 -16.11
N ALA A 117 -17.69 1.55 -15.63
CA ALA A 117 -16.83 2.54 -15.02
C ALA A 117 -15.43 2.48 -15.61
N ASP A 118 -14.73 3.61 -15.64
CA ASP A 118 -13.32 3.62 -16.01
C ASP A 118 -12.52 2.98 -14.87
N SER A 119 -11.55 2.12 -15.18
CA SER A 119 -10.80 1.34 -14.19
C SER A 119 -9.33 1.19 -14.58
N VAL A 120 -8.50 0.83 -13.60
CA VAL A 120 -7.07 0.60 -13.80
C VAL A 120 -6.67 -0.86 -13.63
N VAL A 121 -5.68 -1.26 -14.42
CA VAL A 121 -4.99 -2.55 -14.34
C VAL A 121 -3.55 -2.27 -13.94
N ILE A 122 -3.09 -2.88 -12.86
CA ILE A 122 -1.65 -2.83 -12.53
C ILE A 122 -1.01 -4.10 -13.10
N PHE A 123 -0.17 -3.95 -14.11
CA PHE A 123 0.51 -5.07 -14.78
C PHE A 123 1.73 -5.54 -14.01
N SER A 124 2.55 -4.60 -13.54
CA SER A 124 3.81 -4.92 -12.86
C SER A 124 4.22 -3.82 -11.90
N VAL A 125 4.96 -4.25 -10.87
CA VAL A 125 5.75 -3.39 -9.99
C VAL A 125 7.15 -3.97 -9.97
N LYS A 126 8.14 -3.21 -10.39
CA LYS A 126 9.51 -3.69 -10.59
C LYS A 126 10.51 -2.79 -9.89
N VAL A 127 11.44 -3.38 -9.16
CA VAL A 127 12.63 -2.67 -8.65
C VAL A 127 13.65 -2.63 -9.79
N THR A 128 13.94 -1.45 -10.32
CA THR A 128 14.77 -1.31 -11.53
C THR A 128 16.21 -0.93 -11.23
N GLN A 129 16.46 -0.22 -10.13
CA GLN A 129 17.78 0.21 -9.71
C GLN A 129 17.88 0.17 -8.18
N LEU A 130 19.09 -0.10 -7.69
CA LEU A 130 19.44 0.01 -6.27
C LEU A 130 20.45 1.13 -6.09
N LYS A 131 20.41 1.82 -4.94
CA LYS A 131 21.51 2.70 -4.53
C LYS A 131 22.72 1.86 -4.11
N ASP A 132 23.93 2.39 -4.28
CA ASP A 132 25.26 1.73 -4.11
C ASP A 132 25.53 1.04 -2.75
N SER A 133 24.56 1.05 -1.83
CA SER A 133 24.65 0.42 -0.50
C SER A 133 23.89 -0.91 -0.37
N LEU A 134 23.20 -1.35 -1.44
CA LEU A 134 22.46 -2.62 -1.49
C LEU A 134 22.96 -3.49 -2.64
N GLU A 135 23.10 -4.78 -2.37
CA GLU A 135 23.48 -5.78 -3.35
C GLU A 135 22.36 -6.82 -3.50
N TRP A 136 22.19 -7.33 -4.72
CA TRP A 136 21.29 -8.45 -4.98
C TRP A 136 21.89 -9.77 -4.46
N PRO A 137 21.07 -10.77 -4.10
CA PRO A 137 19.61 -10.78 -4.07
C PRO A 137 19.03 -10.06 -2.83
N LEU A 138 17.79 -9.59 -2.93
CA LEU A 138 17.08 -8.91 -1.84
C LEU A 138 15.91 -9.74 -1.35
N ASP A 139 15.75 -9.89 -0.04
CA ASP A 139 14.54 -10.41 0.57
C ASP A 139 13.59 -9.25 0.90
N VAL A 140 12.62 -9.00 0.01
CA VAL A 140 11.73 -7.82 0.04
C VAL A 140 10.37 -8.15 0.64
N TYR A 141 9.87 -7.27 1.49
CA TYR A 141 8.53 -7.35 2.05
C TYR A 141 7.91 -5.95 2.18
N GLY A 142 6.62 -5.86 2.52
CA GLY A 142 5.89 -4.61 2.61
C GLY A 142 4.61 -4.64 1.77
N ILE A 143 4.17 -3.46 1.34
CA ILE A 143 2.90 -3.28 0.64
C ILE A 143 3.05 -2.47 -0.64
N VAL A 144 2.21 -2.82 -1.61
CA VAL A 144 1.77 -1.93 -2.69
C VAL A 144 0.25 -1.94 -2.69
N ALA A 145 -0.37 -0.76 -2.66
CA ALA A 145 -1.83 -0.64 -2.58
C ALA A 145 -2.33 0.49 -3.47
N ALA A 146 -3.52 0.32 -4.03
CA ALA A 146 -4.26 1.41 -4.66
C ALA A 146 -5.34 1.93 -3.70
N ARG A 147 -5.61 3.24 -3.73
CA ARG A 147 -6.76 3.88 -3.10
C ARG A 147 -7.52 4.68 -4.14
N ASP A 148 -8.75 4.26 -4.39
CA ASP A 148 -9.71 5.07 -5.10
C ASP A 148 -10.72 5.70 -4.13
N SER A 149 -11.77 6.30 -4.69
CA SER A 149 -12.79 7.02 -3.94
C SER A 149 -13.93 6.16 -3.42
N LEU A 150 -13.96 4.84 -3.69
CA LEU A 150 -15.09 4.00 -3.28
C LEU A 150 -15.19 3.83 -1.76
N ASP A 151 -14.06 3.57 -1.10
CA ASP A 151 -13.97 3.47 0.35
C ASP A 151 -12.71 4.09 0.94
N ARG A 152 -11.85 4.71 0.12
CA ARG A 152 -10.57 5.34 0.52
C ARG A 152 -9.59 4.40 1.23
N ASN A 153 -9.87 3.10 1.28
CA ASN A 153 -9.06 2.10 1.96
C ASN A 153 -8.09 1.41 0.99
N ARG A 154 -7.10 0.71 1.51
CA ARG A 154 -6.08 0.03 0.71
C ARG A 154 -6.69 -1.15 -0.05
N ASN A 155 -6.75 -1.04 -1.37
CA ASN A 155 -6.93 -2.18 -2.24
C ASN A 155 -5.54 -2.78 -2.54
N LEU A 156 -5.20 -3.84 -1.81
CA LEU A 156 -3.84 -4.40 -1.79
C LEU A 156 -3.49 -5.04 -3.13
N ILE A 157 -2.33 -4.70 -3.67
CA ILE A 157 -1.77 -5.21 -4.94
C ILE A 157 -0.62 -6.15 -4.66
N PHE A 158 0.21 -5.82 -3.68
CA PHE A 158 1.26 -6.65 -3.12
C PHE A 158 1.19 -6.49 -1.60
N ASN A 159 1.25 -7.60 -0.87
CA ASN A 159 1.29 -7.57 0.59
C ASN A 159 2.07 -8.78 1.10
N ARG A 160 3.26 -8.53 1.64
CA ARG A 160 4.11 -9.56 2.24
C ARG A 160 4.62 -9.08 3.59
N THR A 161 4.53 -9.95 4.57
CA THR A 161 5.13 -9.74 5.89
C THR A 161 6.63 -10.07 5.85
N ARG A 162 7.36 -9.67 6.89
CA ARG A 162 8.80 -9.99 7.04
C ARG A 162 9.11 -11.48 7.00
N ASP A 163 8.20 -12.31 7.50
CA ASP A 163 8.36 -13.77 7.56
C ASP A 163 8.00 -14.45 6.24
N ASN A 164 7.28 -13.76 5.35
CA ASN A 164 6.93 -14.21 4.00
C ASN A 164 7.48 -13.28 2.92
N CYS A 165 8.74 -12.83 3.07
CA CYS A 165 9.41 -11.99 2.08
C CYS A 165 9.51 -12.67 0.70
N GLN A 166 9.54 -11.88 -0.35
CA GLN A 166 9.87 -12.32 -1.70
C GLN A 166 11.35 -12.08 -1.97
N LYS A 167 12.06 -13.11 -2.43
CA LYS A 167 13.41 -12.95 -2.95
C LYS A 167 13.37 -12.32 -4.34
N LEU A 168 14.10 -11.23 -4.54
CA LEU A 168 14.29 -10.57 -5.82
C LEU A 168 15.76 -10.71 -6.26
N THR A 169 15.97 -10.93 -7.55
CA THR A 169 17.30 -11.00 -8.19
C THR A 169 17.40 -9.98 -9.33
N PRO A 170 18.58 -9.73 -9.92
CA PRO A 170 18.70 -8.84 -11.08
C PRO A 170 17.81 -9.26 -12.26
N GLU A 171 17.67 -10.58 -12.47
CA GLU A 171 16.85 -11.16 -13.54
C GLU A 171 15.36 -11.18 -13.19
N GLU A 172 15.02 -11.27 -11.89
CA GLU A 172 13.67 -11.39 -11.38
C GLU A 172 13.35 -10.32 -10.33
N ALA A 173 13.37 -9.06 -10.78
CA ALA A 173 13.15 -7.89 -9.91
C ALA A 173 11.68 -7.42 -9.81
N SER A 174 10.74 -8.18 -10.38
CA SER A 174 9.31 -7.87 -10.35
C SER A 174 8.63 -8.49 -9.13
N LEU A 175 7.77 -7.71 -8.47
CA LEU A 175 6.97 -8.19 -7.35
C LEU A 175 5.89 -9.17 -7.83
N SER A 176 5.65 -10.22 -7.04
CA SER A 176 4.57 -11.18 -7.25
C SER A 176 3.27 -10.59 -6.73
N LEU A 177 2.50 -9.97 -7.62
CA LEU A 177 1.27 -9.25 -7.26
C LEU A 177 0.15 -10.23 -6.90
N THR A 178 -0.55 -9.95 -5.80
CA THR A 178 -1.63 -10.79 -5.25
C THR A 178 -3.01 -10.16 -5.33
N GLY A 179 -3.10 -8.91 -5.78
CA GLY A 179 -4.37 -8.23 -5.97
C GLY A 179 -4.41 -7.43 -7.28
N PRO A 180 -5.45 -6.62 -7.48
CA PRO A 180 -6.33 -6.09 -6.44
C PRO A 180 -7.35 -7.09 -5.89
N THR A 181 -7.95 -6.77 -4.74
CA THR A 181 -9.06 -7.52 -4.12
C THR A 181 -10.37 -7.35 -4.89
N ARG A 182 -10.55 -6.20 -5.53
CA ARG A 182 -11.69 -5.82 -6.38
C ARG A 182 -11.22 -4.78 -7.41
N SER A 183 -11.96 -4.54 -8.49
CA SER A 183 -11.57 -3.61 -9.56
C SER A 183 -11.34 -2.20 -9.02
N ILE A 184 -10.24 -1.54 -9.40
CA ILE A 184 -9.90 -0.18 -8.98
C ILE A 184 -10.56 0.80 -9.94
N VAL A 185 -11.44 1.67 -9.43
CA VAL A 185 -12.30 2.53 -10.24
C VAL A 185 -11.77 3.96 -10.28
N ILE A 186 -11.80 4.56 -11.46
CA ILE A 186 -11.37 5.95 -11.72
C ILE A 186 -12.59 6.87 -11.69
N ILE A 187 -13.04 7.24 -10.49
CA ILE A 187 -14.01 8.32 -10.28
C ILE A 187 -13.25 9.62 -9.93
N ASP A 188 -12.35 9.51 -8.95
CA ASP A 188 -11.37 10.52 -8.56
C ASP A 188 -9.96 10.00 -8.89
N PRO A 189 -8.91 10.85 -8.81
CA PRO A 189 -7.51 10.39 -8.77
C PRO A 189 -7.29 9.17 -7.90
N VAL A 190 -6.76 8.11 -8.51
CA VAL A 190 -6.29 6.93 -7.80
C VAL A 190 -4.91 7.22 -7.24
N ASN A 191 -4.71 6.90 -5.96
CA ASN A 191 -3.40 7.01 -5.33
C ASN A 191 -2.79 5.62 -5.17
N TYR A 192 -1.53 5.44 -5.56
CA TYR A 192 -0.80 4.19 -5.35
C TYR A 192 0.28 4.38 -4.31
N GLU A 193 0.18 3.62 -3.23
CA GLU A 193 1.14 3.55 -2.15
C GLU A 193 2.14 2.43 -2.42
N VAL A 194 3.43 2.74 -2.28
CA VAL A 194 4.50 1.73 -2.28
C VAL A 194 5.31 1.92 -1.00
N GLU A 195 5.25 0.95 -0.10
CA GLU A 195 6.11 0.88 1.08
C GLU A 195 6.81 -0.48 1.09
N LEU A 196 8.06 -0.52 0.65
CA LEU A 196 8.84 -1.75 0.56
C LEU A 196 10.04 -1.68 1.49
N LYS A 197 10.39 -2.82 2.07
CA LYS A 197 11.53 -3.00 2.99
C LYS A 197 12.37 -4.19 2.55
N VAL A 198 13.67 -4.10 2.76
CA VAL A 198 14.60 -5.23 2.67
C VAL A 198 14.80 -5.79 4.07
N LYS A 199 14.65 -7.11 4.20
CA LYS A 199 14.87 -7.86 5.43
C LYS A 199 16.37 -7.91 5.77
N GLY A 200 16.74 -7.49 6.98
CA GLY A 200 18.05 -7.73 7.60
C GLY A 200 18.07 -9.01 8.43
N ASP A 201 19.17 -9.30 9.11
CA ASP A 201 19.25 -10.48 9.99
C ASP A 201 18.29 -10.31 11.17
N THR A 202 18.20 -9.08 11.69
CA THR A 202 17.27 -8.68 12.75
C THR A 202 16.27 -7.61 12.27
N PRO A 203 15.08 -7.48 12.89
CA PRO A 203 14.12 -6.43 12.51
C PRO A 203 14.68 -5.00 12.60
N SER A 204 15.65 -4.75 13.49
CA SER A 204 16.34 -3.46 13.60
C SER A 204 17.29 -3.14 12.44
N GLU A 205 17.69 -4.16 11.67
CA GLU A 205 18.54 -4.02 10.50
C GLU A 205 17.74 -3.93 9.19
N ASP A 206 16.41 -4.08 9.25
CA ASP A 206 15.56 -3.93 8.08
C ASP A 206 15.68 -2.50 7.54
N LYS A 207 15.83 -2.38 6.22
CA LYS A 207 16.01 -1.10 5.54
C LYS A 207 14.78 -0.77 4.72
N LEU A 208 14.38 0.50 4.73
CA LEU A 208 13.32 0.99 3.87
C LEU A 208 13.84 1.05 2.43
N LEU A 209 13.31 0.20 1.57
CA LEU A 209 13.69 0.07 0.17
C LEU A 209 13.08 1.20 -0.65
N SER A 210 11.77 1.44 -0.48
CA SER A 210 11.01 2.48 -1.17
C SER A 210 9.85 2.96 -0.31
N LEU A 211 9.57 4.26 -0.38
CA LEU A 211 8.39 4.88 0.20
C LEU A 211 7.85 5.90 -0.81
N LEU A 212 6.81 5.53 -1.56
CA LEU A 212 6.30 6.31 -2.68
C LEU A 212 4.79 6.53 -2.56
N LEU A 213 4.36 7.67 -3.09
CA LEU A 213 2.98 7.94 -3.43
C LEU A 213 2.90 8.39 -4.90
N ILE A 214 2.36 7.52 -5.73
CA ILE A 214 2.07 7.83 -7.12
C ILE A 214 0.64 8.37 -7.16
N GLU A 215 0.52 9.65 -7.49
CA GLU A 215 -0.78 10.29 -7.72
C GLU A 215 -1.08 10.17 -9.21
N ASP A 216 -2.08 9.37 -9.54
CA ASP A 216 -2.60 9.33 -10.90
C ASP A 216 -3.31 10.64 -11.17
N LYS A 217 -2.86 11.39 -12.19
CA LYS A 217 -3.44 12.71 -12.45
C LYS A 217 -4.89 12.53 -12.93
N TYR A 218 -5.80 13.35 -12.39
CA TYR A 218 -7.15 13.43 -12.93
C TYR A 218 -7.07 13.94 -14.37
N TYR A 219 -7.44 13.11 -15.33
CA TYR A 219 -7.64 13.54 -16.71
C TYR A 219 -9.10 13.96 -16.88
N PRO A 220 -9.37 15.17 -17.42
CA PRO A 220 -10.74 15.62 -17.63
C PRO A 220 -11.52 14.64 -18.52
N PRO A 221 -12.84 14.49 -18.31
CA PRO A 221 -13.69 13.68 -19.18
C PRO A 221 -13.54 14.09 -20.65
N GLY A 222 -13.05 13.19 -21.50
CA GLY A 222 -12.81 13.42 -22.93
C GLY A 222 -11.33 13.39 -23.34
N GLU A 223 -10.41 13.67 -22.42
CA GLU A 223 -8.96 13.45 -22.59
C GLU A 223 -8.59 12.02 -22.17
N ARG A 224 -9.33 11.02 -22.69
CA ARG A 224 -9.20 9.62 -22.27
C ARG A 224 -7.79 9.12 -22.56
N CYS A 225 -6.94 9.08 -21.54
CA CYS A 225 -5.69 8.33 -21.53
C CYS A 225 -5.99 6.83 -21.45
N GLN A 226 -6.71 6.28 -22.44
CA GLN A 226 -6.67 4.83 -22.65
C GLN A 226 -5.24 4.47 -23.02
N GLY A 227 -4.69 3.45 -22.38
CA GLY A 227 -3.34 3.00 -22.67
C GLY A 227 -2.54 2.63 -21.43
N VAL A 228 -1.24 2.45 -21.67
CA VAL A 228 -0.27 2.00 -20.67
C VAL A 228 0.60 3.17 -20.26
N HIS A 229 0.78 3.32 -18.95
CA HIS A 229 1.60 4.33 -18.31
C HIS A 229 2.69 3.64 -17.47
N HIS A 230 3.92 4.12 -17.62
CA HIS A 230 5.06 3.67 -16.83
C HIS A 230 5.45 4.77 -15.86
N HIS A 231 5.36 4.46 -14.57
CA HIS A 231 5.64 5.37 -13.48
C HIS A 231 6.93 4.95 -12.78
N THR A 232 8.01 5.68 -13.05
CA THR A 232 9.35 5.35 -12.53
C THR A 232 9.80 6.41 -11.55
N TYR A 233 9.97 6.00 -10.29
CA TYR A 233 10.33 6.90 -9.19
C TYR A 233 11.48 6.32 -8.36
N SER A 234 12.44 7.19 -8.02
CA SER A 234 13.52 6.87 -7.10
C SER A 234 13.16 7.38 -5.70
N SER A 235 13.18 6.49 -4.71
CA SER A 235 12.98 6.85 -3.31
C SER A 235 13.75 5.91 -2.39
N LYS A 236 14.21 6.46 -1.26
CA LYS A 236 15.01 5.74 -0.27
C LYS A 236 16.20 5.01 -0.89
N LEU A 237 16.14 3.69 -1.09
CA LEU A 237 17.28 2.88 -1.54
C LEU A 237 17.09 2.26 -2.93
N SER A 238 15.98 2.53 -3.61
CA SER A 238 15.75 1.97 -4.96
C SER A 238 14.97 2.89 -5.88
N THR A 239 14.98 2.52 -7.15
CA THR A 239 14.03 3.00 -8.16
C THR A 239 12.99 1.91 -8.39
N VAL A 240 11.72 2.29 -8.31
CA VAL A 240 10.57 1.41 -8.60
C VAL A 240 9.87 1.92 -9.84
N GLU A 241 9.57 1.00 -10.76
CA GLU A 241 8.71 1.22 -11.91
C GLU A 241 7.37 0.51 -11.68
N VAL A 242 6.27 1.23 -11.85
CA VAL A 242 4.92 0.69 -11.83
C VAL A 242 4.30 0.84 -13.22
N THR A 243 3.82 -0.26 -13.80
CA THR A 243 3.15 -0.26 -15.10
C THR A 243 1.64 -0.36 -14.91
N ILE A 244 0.92 0.67 -15.34
CA ILE A 244 -0.53 0.84 -15.11
C ILE A 244 -1.22 0.98 -16.46
N GLY A 245 -2.28 0.21 -16.66
CA GLY A 245 -3.18 0.32 -17.80
C GLY A 245 -4.49 1.00 -17.41
N HIS A 246 -4.95 1.92 -18.24
CA HIS A 246 -6.24 2.60 -18.06
C HIS A 246 -7.24 2.10 -19.09
N LEU A 247 -8.39 1.65 -18.61
CA LEU A 247 -9.47 1.13 -19.42
C LEU A 247 -10.73 1.93 -19.18
N ALA A 248 -11.44 2.29 -20.25
CA ALA A 248 -12.70 3.00 -20.15
C ALA A 248 -13.87 2.03 -20.24
N GLN A 249 -14.98 2.38 -19.59
CA GLN A 249 -16.25 1.64 -19.68
C GLN A 249 -16.08 0.13 -19.40
N THR A 250 -15.54 -0.19 -18.24
CA THR A 250 -15.22 -1.57 -17.84
C THR A 250 -16.26 -2.20 -16.93
N VAL A 251 -16.22 -3.54 -16.88
CA VAL A 251 -16.81 -4.39 -15.85
C VAL A 251 -15.70 -5.11 -15.07
N GLU A 252 -15.99 -5.58 -13.87
CA GLU A 252 -15.10 -6.47 -13.12
C GLU A 252 -15.28 -7.92 -13.61
N ALA A 253 -14.17 -8.57 -13.93
CA ALA A 253 -14.08 -10.01 -14.13
C ALA A 253 -13.33 -10.64 -12.95
N THR A 254 -13.95 -11.60 -12.28
CA THR A 254 -13.28 -12.44 -11.27
C THR A 254 -13.14 -13.86 -11.81
N ILE A 255 -11.89 -14.33 -11.91
CA ILE A 255 -11.53 -15.55 -12.62
C ILE A 255 -11.26 -16.69 -11.64
N THR A 256 -11.86 -17.84 -11.89
CA THR A 256 -11.53 -19.09 -11.20
C THR A 256 -11.17 -20.16 -12.22
N VAL A 257 -10.20 -21.01 -11.88
CA VAL A 257 -9.75 -22.09 -12.76
C VAL A 257 -9.77 -23.38 -11.96
N GLN A 258 -10.41 -24.41 -12.50
CA GLN A 258 -10.57 -25.70 -11.84
C GLN A 258 -10.20 -26.84 -12.78
N VAL A 259 -9.34 -27.75 -12.32
CA VAL A 259 -9.04 -29.01 -13.01
C VAL A 259 -10.29 -29.89 -13.00
N VAL A 260 -10.78 -30.25 -14.19
CA VAL A 260 -12.00 -31.06 -14.37
C VAL A 260 -11.73 -32.42 -15.00
N GLU A 261 -10.61 -32.58 -15.70
CA GLU A 261 -10.18 -33.85 -16.28
C GLU A 261 -8.64 -33.94 -16.27
N GLY A 262 -8.11 -35.12 -16.00
CA GLY A 262 -6.66 -35.32 -15.85
C GLY A 262 -6.13 -34.74 -14.54
N SER A 263 -4.87 -34.34 -14.54
CA SER A 263 -4.21 -33.78 -13.35
C SER A 263 -3.03 -32.91 -13.77
N TRP A 264 -2.76 -31.83 -13.04
CA TRP A 264 -1.52 -31.08 -13.21
C TRP A 264 -0.33 -31.92 -12.70
N PRO A 265 0.63 -32.35 -13.54
CA PRO A 265 1.66 -33.27 -13.10
C PRO A 265 2.71 -32.59 -12.24
N THR A 266 3.28 -33.35 -11.32
CA THR A 266 4.45 -32.91 -10.54
C THR A 266 5.60 -32.53 -11.48
N HIS A 267 6.37 -31.49 -11.13
CA HIS A 267 7.49 -30.94 -11.92
C HIS A 267 7.11 -30.22 -13.23
N HIS A 268 5.83 -29.91 -13.43
CA HIS A 268 5.38 -29.01 -14.48
C HIS A 268 5.08 -27.65 -13.89
N HIS A 269 5.62 -26.62 -14.53
CA HIS A 269 5.30 -25.24 -14.22
C HIS A 269 4.14 -24.78 -15.10
N GLY A 270 3.37 -23.82 -14.60
CA GLY A 270 2.26 -23.20 -15.31
C GLY A 270 2.32 -21.69 -15.21
N ARG A 271 1.88 -21.03 -16.29
CA ARG A 271 1.72 -19.58 -16.35
C ARG A 271 0.36 -19.28 -16.94
N PHE A 272 -0.42 -18.53 -16.16
CA PHE A 272 -1.77 -18.11 -16.47
C PHE A 272 -1.75 -16.61 -16.65
N VAL A 273 -2.05 -16.14 -17.86
CA VAL A 273 -2.07 -14.70 -18.17
C VAL A 273 -3.35 -14.30 -18.84
N VAL A 274 -3.74 -13.06 -18.63
CA VAL A 274 -4.86 -12.44 -19.32
C VAL A 274 -4.43 -11.25 -20.15
N ARG A 275 -5.15 -11.04 -21.25
CA ARG A 275 -5.05 -9.87 -22.12
C ARG A 275 -6.42 -9.27 -22.35
N MET A 276 -6.45 -7.95 -22.36
CA MET A 276 -7.64 -7.13 -22.58
C MET A 276 -7.56 -6.51 -23.97
N ALA A 277 -8.70 -6.23 -24.59
CA ALA A 277 -8.77 -5.87 -26.01
C ALA A 277 -7.94 -4.63 -26.37
N ARG A 278 -7.99 -3.56 -25.55
CA ARG A 278 -7.29 -2.30 -25.80
C ARG A 278 -5.85 -2.29 -25.28
N LEU A 279 -5.46 -3.28 -24.47
CA LEU A 279 -4.13 -3.41 -23.87
C LEU A 279 -3.49 -4.76 -24.22
N ASN A 280 -3.73 -5.24 -25.44
CA ASN A 280 -3.38 -6.60 -25.88
C ASN A 280 -1.86 -6.84 -26.08
N ASP A 281 -1.05 -5.79 -26.03
CA ASP A 281 0.41 -5.84 -26.06
C ASP A 281 1.01 -6.24 -24.71
N LEU A 282 0.24 -6.14 -23.61
CA LEU A 282 0.67 -6.51 -22.28
C LEU A 282 -0.11 -7.70 -21.73
N GLU A 283 0.56 -8.46 -20.88
CA GLU A 283 -0.01 -9.60 -20.17
C GLU A 283 -0.13 -9.28 -18.69
N MET A 284 -1.34 -9.39 -18.15
CA MET A 284 -1.53 -9.43 -16.71
C MET A 284 -1.38 -10.88 -16.25
N VAL A 285 -0.40 -11.13 -15.37
CA VAL A 285 -0.13 -12.46 -14.83
C VAL A 285 -1.09 -12.75 -13.67
N LEU A 286 -1.89 -13.81 -13.80
CA LEU A 286 -2.74 -14.33 -12.74
C LEU A 286 -1.99 -15.29 -11.83
N LEU A 287 -1.12 -16.11 -12.43
CA LEU A 287 -0.26 -17.07 -11.74
C LEU A 287 0.98 -17.36 -12.58
N ASP A 288 2.13 -17.45 -11.93
CA ASP A 288 3.39 -17.92 -12.53
C ASP A 288 4.11 -18.82 -11.52
N SER A 289 4.08 -20.13 -11.78
CA SER A 289 4.56 -21.12 -10.83
C SER A 289 6.07 -21.40 -10.92
N ARG A 290 6.83 -20.56 -11.63
CA ARG A 290 8.30 -20.71 -11.74
C ARG A 290 8.96 -20.80 -10.37
N ASN A 291 8.57 -19.92 -9.44
CA ASN A 291 9.22 -19.79 -8.13
C ASN A 291 8.62 -20.75 -7.08
N GLY A 292 7.41 -21.26 -7.32
CA GLY A 292 6.73 -22.23 -6.45
C GLY A 292 7.01 -23.70 -6.81
N GLY A 293 7.74 -23.97 -7.89
CA GLY A 293 8.11 -25.32 -8.34
C GLY A 293 7.00 -26.09 -9.07
N THR A 294 5.73 -25.88 -8.74
CA THR A 294 4.58 -26.45 -9.46
C THR A 294 3.33 -25.59 -9.28
N VAL A 295 2.29 -25.84 -10.08
CA VAL A 295 1.01 -25.15 -9.97
C VAL A 295 0.27 -25.62 -8.70
N PRO A 296 -0.17 -24.70 -7.83
CA PRO A 296 -0.91 -25.05 -6.62
C PRO A 296 -2.34 -25.47 -6.97
N VAL A 297 -2.61 -26.79 -6.90
CA VAL A 297 -3.94 -27.36 -7.12
C VAL A 297 -4.51 -27.86 -5.79
N MET A 298 -5.70 -27.36 -5.43
CA MET A 298 -6.42 -27.71 -4.22
C MET A 298 -7.11 -29.07 -4.33
N GLY A 299 -7.58 -29.62 -3.20
CA GLY A 299 -8.21 -30.93 -3.14
C GLY A 299 -9.51 -31.07 -3.95
N ASP A 300 -10.16 -29.95 -4.27
CA ASP A 300 -11.35 -29.86 -5.14
C ASP A 300 -11.00 -29.59 -6.63
N GLY A 301 -9.70 -29.57 -6.96
CA GLY A 301 -9.19 -29.27 -8.30
C GLY A 301 -9.01 -27.77 -8.59
N THR A 302 -9.36 -26.86 -7.68
CA THR A 302 -9.20 -25.42 -7.89
C THR A 302 -7.71 -25.04 -7.94
N ILE A 303 -7.32 -24.27 -8.95
CA ILE A 303 -5.97 -23.73 -9.07
C ILE A 303 -5.90 -22.41 -8.28
N GLU A 304 -4.97 -22.32 -7.33
CA GLU A 304 -4.77 -21.10 -6.55
C GLU A 304 -4.04 -20.03 -7.38
N LEU A 305 -4.81 -19.17 -8.04
CA LEU A 305 -4.27 -18.00 -8.72
C LEU A 305 -3.68 -17.01 -7.70
N SER A 306 -2.58 -16.35 -8.07
CA SER A 306 -2.01 -15.28 -7.24
C SER A 306 -2.93 -14.07 -7.16
N ARG A 307 -3.62 -13.75 -8.25
CA ARG A 307 -4.67 -12.73 -8.34
C ARG A 307 -5.72 -13.14 -9.37
N CYS A 308 -6.97 -12.72 -9.19
CA CYS A 308 -8.10 -13.18 -10.00
C CYS A 308 -9.00 -12.05 -10.53
N VAL A 309 -8.81 -10.81 -10.09
CA VAL A 309 -9.66 -9.67 -10.48
C VAL A 309 -9.04 -8.87 -11.62
N VAL A 310 -9.82 -8.67 -12.68
CA VAL A 310 -9.41 -8.01 -13.93
C VAL A 310 -10.53 -7.05 -14.36
N PRO A 311 -10.29 -5.76 -14.58
CA PRO A 311 -11.25 -4.93 -15.30
C PRO A 311 -11.20 -5.24 -16.80
N VAL A 312 -12.36 -5.34 -17.44
CA VAL A 312 -12.51 -5.66 -18.86
C VAL A 312 -13.45 -4.66 -19.52
N GLU A 313 -13.06 -4.09 -20.65
CA GLU A 313 -13.87 -3.14 -21.42
C GLU A 313 -15.18 -3.79 -21.86
N ALA A 314 -16.30 -3.11 -21.69
CA ALA A 314 -17.63 -3.65 -22.00
C ALA A 314 -17.84 -3.97 -23.48
N ASP A 315 -17.11 -3.31 -24.38
CA ASP A 315 -17.10 -3.56 -25.83
C ASP A 315 -15.91 -4.43 -26.28
N GLY A 316 -15.13 -4.94 -25.33
CA GLY A 316 -13.90 -5.70 -25.57
C GLY A 316 -14.06 -7.21 -25.43
N GLU A 317 -12.96 -7.85 -25.06
CA GLU A 317 -12.85 -9.29 -24.81
C GLU A 317 -11.76 -9.55 -23.77
N LEU A 318 -11.92 -10.62 -23.00
CA LEU A 318 -10.92 -11.14 -22.08
C LEU A 318 -10.34 -12.43 -22.65
N LYS A 319 -9.04 -12.44 -22.96
CA LYS A 319 -8.32 -13.64 -23.41
C LYS A 319 -7.48 -14.19 -22.27
N LEU A 320 -7.73 -15.43 -21.87
CA LEU A 320 -6.90 -16.14 -20.91
C LEU A 320 -6.04 -17.17 -21.63
N TRP A 321 -4.74 -17.13 -21.38
CA TRP A 321 -3.76 -18.07 -21.90
C TRP A 321 -3.20 -18.93 -20.76
N VAL A 322 -3.01 -20.21 -21.05
CA VAL A 322 -2.34 -21.16 -20.16
C VAL A 322 -1.16 -21.75 -20.91
N ASP A 323 0.04 -21.52 -20.38
CA ASP A 323 1.27 -22.18 -20.83
C ASP A 323 1.75 -23.14 -19.75
N ALA A 324 2.09 -24.38 -20.14
CA ALA A 324 2.71 -25.37 -19.28
C ALA A 324 4.06 -25.81 -19.85
N TRP A 325 5.09 -25.87 -19.00
CA TRP A 325 6.44 -26.29 -19.40
C TRP A 325 7.08 -27.18 -18.35
N GLN A 326 8.08 -27.95 -18.78
CA GLN A 326 8.84 -28.84 -17.90
C GLN A 326 10.30 -28.38 -17.76
N GLY A 327 10.80 -28.43 -16.52
CA GLY A 327 12.17 -28.04 -16.18
C GLY A 327 12.36 -26.52 -16.07
N HIS A 328 13.62 -26.08 -16.08
CA HIS A 328 13.97 -24.68 -15.85
C HIS A 328 13.75 -23.76 -17.07
N ASP A 329 13.66 -24.32 -18.27
CA ASP A 329 13.54 -23.55 -19.50
C ASP A 329 12.07 -23.35 -19.89
N ARG A 330 11.61 -22.10 -19.90
CA ARG A 330 10.26 -21.72 -20.39
C ARG A 330 10.06 -21.99 -21.87
N GLY A 331 11.14 -22.13 -22.65
CA GLY A 331 11.05 -22.47 -24.07
C GLY A 331 10.52 -23.89 -24.32
N ASN A 332 10.63 -24.78 -23.34
CA ASN A 332 10.15 -26.17 -23.44
C ASN A 332 8.68 -26.31 -23.07
N VAL A 333 7.82 -25.58 -23.79
CA VAL A 333 6.36 -25.63 -23.60
C VAL A 333 5.83 -27.00 -24.03
N VAL A 334 5.23 -27.72 -23.09
CA VAL A 334 4.65 -29.06 -23.29
C VAL A 334 3.13 -29.05 -23.41
N GLY A 335 2.49 -27.93 -23.08
CA GLY A 335 1.05 -27.73 -23.24
C GLY A 335 0.72 -26.25 -23.31
N LYS A 336 -0.20 -25.88 -24.20
CA LYS A 336 -0.63 -24.50 -24.39
C LYS A 336 -2.06 -24.45 -24.88
N ASP A 337 -2.87 -23.61 -24.27
CA ASP A 337 -4.22 -23.32 -24.76
C ASP A 337 -4.68 -21.91 -24.39
N GLN A 338 -5.77 -21.46 -25.00
CA GLN A 338 -6.43 -20.20 -24.67
C GLN A 338 -7.95 -20.30 -24.72
N VAL A 339 -8.60 -19.45 -23.94
CA VAL A 339 -10.05 -19.20 -24.00
C VAL A 339 -10.32 -17.71 -24.10
N THR A 340 -11.43 -17.35 -24.72
CA THR A 340 -11.83 -15.95 -24.93
C THR A 340 -13.24 -15.75 -24.44
N PHE A 341 -13.45 -14.71 -23.63
CA PHE A 341 -14.76 -14.38 -23.09
C PHE A 341 -15.22 -12.99 -23.54
N ALA A 342 -16.48 -12.90 -23.93
CA ALA A 342 -17.17 -11.63 -24.05
C ALA A 342 -17.58 -11.13 -22.64
N PRO A 343 -17.35 -9.84 -22.33
CA PRO A 343 -17.73 -9.25 -21.06
C PRO A 343 -19.24 -9.26 -20.86
N GLY A 344 -19.68 -9.62 -19.66
CA GLY A 344 -21.07 -9.52 -19.21
C GLY A 344 -21.26 -8.38 -18.22
N GLY A 345 -22.49 -7.88 -18.08
CA GLY A 345 -22.82 -6.97 -16.97
C GLY A 345 -22.96 -7.70 -15.63
N ALA A 346 -23.41 -8.95 -15.65
CA ALA A 346 -23.61 -9.80 -14.48
C ALA A 346 -23.56 -11.28 -14.90
N GLY A 347 -23.56 -12.18 -13.92
CA GLY A 347 -23.56 -13.62 -14.12
C GLY A 347 -22.17 -14.21 -14.38
N ARG A 348 -22.14 -15.48 -14.81
CA ARG A 348 -20.91 -16.24 -15.02
C ARG A 348 -20.83 -16.76 -16.46
N SER A 349 -19.65 -16.68 -17.03
CA SER A 349 -19.28 -17.34 -18.29
C SER A 349 -18.29 -18.45 -18.01
N GLU A 350 -18.39 -19.56 -18.73
CA GLU A 350 -17.51 -20.71 -18.57
C GLU A 350 -16.96 -21.15 -19.92
N ASP A 351 -15.69 -21.56 -19.92
CA ASP A 351 -15.05 -22.23 -21.05
C ASP A 351 -13.98 -23.20 -20.53
N THR A 352 -13.41 -24.03 -21.40
CA THR A 352 -12.43 -25.06 -21.01
C THR A 352 -11.13 -24.87 -21.75
N CYS A 353 -10.02 -24.83 -21.01
CA CYS A 353 -8.66 -24.95 -21.56
C CYS A 353 -8.17 -26.40 -21.46
N ASP A 354 -7.54 -26.91 -22.52
CA ASP A 354 -6.93 -28.23 -22.59
C ASP A 354 -5.44 -28.12 -22.94
N VAL A 355 -4.57 -28.36 -21.96
CA VAL A 355 -3.11 -28.36 -22.16
C VAL A 355 -2.57 -29.77 -22.47
N GLY A 356 -3.43 -30.69 -22.91
CA GLY A 356 -3.12 -32.06 -23.34
C GLY A 356 -3.18 -33.10 -22.22
N PHE A 357 -2.59 -32.81 -21.06
CA PHE A 357 -2.59 -33.70 -19.89
C PHE A 357 -3.61 -33.30 -18.80
N CYS A 358 -4.18 -32.11 -18.92
CA CYS A 358 -5.06 -31.51 -17.93
C CYS A 358 -6.08 -30.59 -18.62
N LYS A 359 -7.37 -30.86 -18.44
CA LYS A 359 -8.45 -29.94 -18.82
C LYS A 359 -8.89 -29.14 -17.62
N MET A 360 -9.02 -27.83 -17.82
CA MET A 360 -9.35 -26.87 -16.80
C MET A 360 -10.59 -26.09 -17.23
N ARG A 361 -11.62 -26.08 -16.39
CA ARG A 361 -12.74 -25.15 -16.53
C ARG A 361 -12.30 -23.79 -16.03
N VAL A 362 -12.43 -22.78 -16.88
CA VAL A 362 -12.25 -21.37 -16.54
C VAL A 362 -13.63 -20.76 -16.37
N THR A 363 -13.91 -20.23 -15.18
CA THR A 363 -15.17 -19.52 -14.90
C THR A 363 -14.87 -18.06 -14.63
N VAL A 364 -15.55 -17.17 -15.35
CA VAL A 364 -15.46 -15.72 -15.17
C VAL A 364 -16.77 -15.21 -14.61
N ALA A 365 -16.72 -14.69 -13.39
CA ALA A 365 -17.81 -13.95 -12.77
C ALA A 365 -17.73 -12.47 -13.16
N TRP A 366 -18.79 -11.97 -13.78
CA TRP A 366 -18.87 -10.59 -14.24
C TRP A 366 -19.64 -9.75 -13.23
N SER A 367 -19.19 -8.52 -12.97
CA SER A 367 -19.90 -7.58 -12.11
C SER A 367 -19.78 -6.16 -12.66
N LEU A 368 -20.90 -5.44 -12.68
CA LEU A 368 -20.87 -3.99 -12.86
C LEU A 368 -20.12 -3.29 -11.71
N LEU A 369 -19.74 -2.03 -11.94
CA LEU A 369 -18.94 -1.21 -11.05
C LEU A 369 -19.73 0.02 -10.59
N VAL A 370 -19.33 0.61 -9.47
CA VAL A 370 -19.83 1.93 -9.06
C VAL A 370 -19.24 2.99 -10.02
N ASN A 371 -20.04 3.93 -10.52
CA ASN A 371 -19.60 4.85 -11.59
C ASN A 371 -20.02 6.33 -11.44
N TRP A 372 -20.29 6.79 -10.22
CA TRP A 372 -20.78 8.15 -9.94
C TRP A 372 -19.77 9.27 -10.16
#